data_AF-A7ILR5-F1
#
_entry.id   AF-A7ILR5-F1
#
_cell.length_a   1.000
_cell.length_b   1.000
_cell.length_c   1.000
_cell.angle_alpha   90.00
_cell.angle_beta   90.00
_cell.angle_gamma   90.00
#
_symmetry.space_group_name_H-M   'P 1'
#
loop_
_entity.id
_entity.type
_entity.pdbx_description
1 polymer ?
#
loop_
_entity_poly.entity_id
_entity_poly.type
_entity_poly.pdbx_seq_one_letter_code
_entity_poly.pdbx_strand_id
1 'polypeptide(L)'
;MGRSGPAIVNGAIQAVLADAARLCFIGVLAELTRAAAGKPRVVVDDVRFPNEVEAIRVLGGVVIEVTPAAAANPATLQHVSEQGGLDWDFSIINPMGPSFFG
;
A
#
# COMPACT_ATOMS: atom_id res chain seq x y z
N MET A 1 -21.92 -28.70 -33.61
CA MET A 1 -21.40 -29.21 -32.31
C MET A 1 -20.15 -28.41 -31.95
N GLY A 2 -20.32 -27.26 -31.29
CA GLY A 2 -19.21 -26.46 -30.78
C GLY A 2 -18.80 -27.01 -29.41
N ARG A 3 -17.54 -27.43 -29.26
CA ARG A 3 -16.99 -27.86 -27.97
C ARG A 3 -16.77 -26.62 -27.09
N SER A 4 -17.58 -26.48 -26.04
CA SER A 4 -17.33 -25.55 -24.94
C SER A 4 -16.07 -25.98 -24.19
N GLY A 5 -15.01 -25.17 -24.28
CA GLY A 5 -13.83 -25.29 -23.42
C GLY A 5 -14.17 -24.87 -21.97
N PRO A 6 -13.46 -25.39 -20.96
CA PRO A 6 -13.85 -25.20 -19.56
C PRO A 6 -13.57 -23.75 -19.10
N ALA A 7 -14.64 -23.01 -18.81
CA ALA A 7 -14.60 -21.71 -18.12
C ALA A 7 -14.12 -21.80 -16.65
N ILE A 8 -13.77 -23.00 -16.18
CA ILE A 8 -13.42 -23.31 -14.78
C ILE A 8 -12.02 -22.78 -14.40
N VAL A 9 -11.12 -22.61 -15.37
CA VAL A 9 -9.73 -22.24 -15.08
C VAL A 9 -9.60 -20.78 -14.58
N ASN A 10 -10.42 -19.86 -15.08
CA ASN A 10 -10.38 -18.46 -14.63
C ASN A 10 -10.99 -18.29 -13.24
N GLY A 11 -12.09 -18.96 -12.90
CA GLY A 11 -12.76 -18.80 -11.61
C GLY A 11 -11.94 -19.34 -10.43
N ALA A 12 -11.28 -20.50 -10.61
CA ALA A 12 -10.47 -21.10 -9.55
C ALA A 12 -9.18 -20.30 -9.26
N ILE A 13 -8.52 -19.77 -10.30
CA ILE A 13 -7.35 -18.91 -10.14
C ILE A 13 -7.75 -17.60 -9.43
N GLN A 14 -8.86 -16.98 -9.83
CA GLN A 14 -9.36 -15.76 -9.18
C GLN A 14 -9.72 -16.00 -7.71
N ALA A 15 -10.29 -17.17 -7.36
CA ALA A 15 -10.58 -17.52 -5.98
C ALA A 15 -9.32 -17.71 -5.12
N VAL A 16 -8.29 -18.39 -5.65
CA VAL A 16 -7.00 -18.56 -4.96
C VAL A 16 -6.26 -17.23 -4.79
N LEU A 17 -6.29 -16.37 -5.80
CA LEU A 17 -5.70 -15.04 -5.72
C LEU A 17 -6.43 -14.14 -4.73
N ALA A 18 -7.77 -14.21 -4.67
CA ALA A 18 -8.57 -13.49 -3.70
C ALA A 18 -8.31 -13.98 -2.25
N ASP A 19 -8.14 -15.29 -2.07
CA ASP A 19 -7.81 -15.87 -0.76
C ASP A 19 -6.39 -15.48 -0.30
N ALA A 20 -5.42 -15.48 -1.21
CA ALA A 20 -4.06 -15.02 -0.93
C ALA A 20 -4.02 -13.52 -0.55
N ALA A 21 -4.75 -12.66 -1.27
CA ALA A 21 -4.84 -11.24 -0.94
C ALA A 21 -5.48 -11.01 0.44
N ARG A 22 -6.52 -11.79 0.76
CA ARG A 22 -7.21 -11.75 2.06
C ARG A 22 -6.29 -12.21 3.21
N LEU A 23 -5.50 -13.26 3.00
CA LEU A 23 -4.51 -13.73 3.97
C LEU A 23 -3.40 -12.70 4.20
N CYS A 24 -2.90 -12.06 3.13
CA CYS A 24 -1.93 -10.96 3.25
C CYS A 24 -2.49 -9.78 4.05
N PHE A 25 -3.75 -9.40 3.82
CA PHE A 25 -4.41 -8.35 4.59
C PHE A 25 -4.55 -8.72 6.08
N ILE A 26 -5.06 -9.92 6.38
CA ILE A 26 -5.26 -10.39 7.77
C ILE A 26 -3.92 -10.43 8.52
N GLY A 27 -2.85 -10.87 7.87
CA GLY A 27 -1.50 -10.89 8.44
C GLY A 27 -1.00 -9.51 8.84
N VAL A 28 -1.15 -8.52 7.94
CA VAL A 28 -0.75 -7.13 8.20
C VAL A 28 -1.58 -6.52 9.33
N LEU A 29 -2.90 -6.70 9.31
CA LEU A 29 -3.78 -6.17 10.35
C LEU A 29 -3.45 -6.73 11.74
N ALA A 30 -3.18 -8.03 11.84
CA ALA A 30 -2.79 -8.66 13.10
C ALA A 30 -1.48 -8.10 13.65
N GLU A 31 -0.50 -7.86 12.78
CA GLU A 31 0.79 -7.30 13.19
C GLU A 31 0.67 -5.85 13.63
N LEU A 32 -0.06 -5.02 12.88
CA LEU A 32 -0.32 -3.63 13.27
C LEU A 32 -1.09 -3.54 14.59
N THR A 33 -2.08 -4.41 14.80
CA THR A 33 -2.84 -4.47 16.06
C THR A 33 -1.92 -4.79 17.25
N ARG A 34 -1.02 -5.77 17.09
CA ARG A 34 -0.02 -6.10 18.13
C ARG A 34 0.97 -4.97 18.36
N ALA A 35 1.43 -4.33 17.28
CA ALA A 35 2.34 -3.20 17.36
C ALA A 35 1.70 -1.98 18.03
N ALA A 36 0.39 -1.75 17.85
CA ALA A 36 -0.35 -0.65 18.47
C ALA A 36 -0.75 -0.88 19.92
N ALA A 37 -0.83 -2.13 20.37
CA ALA A 37 -1.30 -2.48 21.70
C ALA A 37 -0.54 -1.73 22.82
N GLY A 38 -1.28 -0.99 23.65
CA GLY A 38 -0.77 -0.25 24.80
C GLY A 38 0.04 1.00 24.45
N LYS A 39 0.15 1.39 23.17
CA LYS A 39 0.87 2.61 22.76
C LYS A 39 -0.13 3.76 22.53
N PRO A 40 0.18 4.98 23.00
CA PRO A 40 -0.69 6.14 22.77
C PRO A 40 -0.69 6.59 21.30
N ARG A 41 0.36 6.25 20.54
CA ARG A 41 0.50 6.55 19.11
C ARG A 41 1.50 5.59 18.47
N VAL A 42 1.24 5.22 17.22
CA VAL A 42 2.16 4.47 16.34
C VAL A 42 2.30 5.21 15.03
N VAL A 43 3.51 5.18 14.44
CA VAL A 43 3.81 5.68 13.11
C VAL A 43 4.37 4.51 12.31
N VAL A 44 3.87 4.32 11.09
CA VAL A 44 4.37 3.36 10.10
C VAL A 44 4.90 4.18 8.94
N ASP A 45 6.20 4.07 8.66
CA ASP A 45 6.93 4.95 7.75
C ASP A 45 7.20 4.35 6.36
N ASP A 46 7.13 3.02 6.22
CA ASP A 46 7.41 2.30 4.95
C ASP A 46 6.15 1.63 4.36
N VAL A 47 5.05 2.38 4.24
CA VAL A 47 3.79 1.89 3.64
C VAL A 47 3.92 1.89 2.12
N ARG A 48 3.89 0.70 1.50
CA ARG A 48 4.10 0.51 0.06
C ARG A 48 3.00 -0.25 -0.64
N PHE A 49 2.10 -0.90 0.11
CA PHE A 49 1.08 -1.78 -0.46
C PHE A 49 -0.35 -1.40 -0.04
N PRO A 50 -1.35 -1.58 -0.93
CA PRO A 50 -2.75 -1.23 -0.63
C PRO A 50 -3.33 -1.94 0.58
N ASN A 51 -2.92 -3.18 0.84
CA ASN A 51 -3.36 -3.94 2.01
C ASN A 51 -2.86 -3.34 3.33
N GLU A 52 -1.71 -2.65 3.33
CA GLU A 52 -1.20 -1.91 4.50
C GLU A 52 -2.03 -0.66 4.76
N VAL A 53 -2.35 0.10 3.70
CA VAL A 53 -3.25 1.27 3.75
C VAL A 53 -4.61 0.88 4.31
N GLU A 54 -5.20 -0.19 3.79
CA GLU A 54 -6.48 -0.70 4.27
C GLU A 54 -6.41 -1.09 5.75
N ALA A 55 -5.33 -1.77 6.18
CA ALA A 55 -5.20 -2.23 7.56
C ALA A 55 -5.03 -1.06 8.53
N ILE A 56 -4.26 -0.03 8.15
CA ILE A 56 -4.12 1.22 8.91
C ILE A 56 -5.47 1.89 9.09
N ARG A 57 -6.26 2.01 8.02
CA ARG A 57 -7.59 2.62 8.05
C ARG A 57 -8.59 1.83 8.89
N VAL A 58 -8.55 0.49 8.85
CA VAL A 58 -9.39 -0.37 9.71
C VAL A 58 -9.08 -0.14 11.19
N LEU A 59 -7.83 0.16 11.55
CA LEU A 59 -7.44 0.51 12.92
C LEU A 59 -7.74 1.96 13.32
N GLY A 60 -8.39 2.73 12.45
CA GLY A 60 -8.68 4.16 12.67
C GLY A 60 -7.47 5.07 12.49
N GLY A 61 -6.39 4.55 11.90
CA GLY A 61 -5.24 5.35 11.48
C GLY A 61 -5.53 6.17 10.21
N VAL A 62 -4.62 7.08 9.92
CA VAL A 62 -4.65 7.90 8.70
C VAL A 62 -3.36 7.69 7.91
N VAL A 63 -3.44 7.77 6.59
CA VAL A 63 -2.31 7.65 5.66
C VAL A 63 -1.94 9.04 5.16
N ILE A 64 -0.68 9.40 5.32
CA ILE A 64 -0.15 10.71 4.97
C ILE A 64 0.97 10.53 3.94
N GLU A 65 0.78 11.06 2.74
CA GLU A 65 1.82 11.16 1.73
C GLU A 65 2.76 12.32 2.09
N VAL A 66 4.07 12.12 1.95
CA VAL A 66 5.07 13.19 2.08
C VAL A 66 5.82 13.33 0.76
N THR A 67 5.58 14.43 0.06
CA THR A 67 6.10 14.66 -1.29
C THR A 67 7.11 15.81 -1.30
N PRO A 68 8.34 15.63 -1.82
CA PRO A 68 9.27 16.74 -1.98
C PRO A 68 8.73 17.78 -2.99
N ALA A 69 8.87 19.08 -2.68
CA ALA A 69 8.42 20.17 -3.56
C ALA A 69 9.19 20.20 -4.89
N ALA A 70 10.47 19.81 -4.86
CA ALA A 70 11.21 19.45 -6.05
C ALA A 70 10.91 17.99 -6.38
N ALA A 71 9.71 17.69 -6.88
CA ALA A 71 9.38 16.35 -7.31
C ALA A 71 10.44 15.91 -8.35
N ALA A 72 11.23 14.90 -7.98
CA ALA A 72 12.14 14.26 -8.93
C ALA A 72 11.29 13.79 -10.11
N ASN A 73 11.72 14.17 -11.30
CA ASN A 73 11.09 13.87 -12.57
C ASN A 73 10.54 12.42 -12.57
N PRO A 74 9.22 12.19 -12.75
CA PRO A 74 8.61 10.86 -12.66
C PRO A 74 9.17 9.84 -13.67
N ALA A 75 10.03 10.27 -14.58
CA ALA A 75 10.73 9.44 -15.56
C ALA A 75 11.83 8.52 -14.98
N THR A 76 12.18 8.58 -13.69
CA THR A 76 13.26 7.77 -13.08
C THR A 76 12.80 6.71 -12.06
N LEU A 77 11.51 6.55 -11.80
CA LEU A 77 11.00 5.56 -10.85
C LEU A 77 10.63 4.26 -11.59
N GLN A 78 11.50 3.25 -11.52
CA GLN A 78 11.43 2.04 -12.35
C GLN A 78 10.95 0.79 -11.60
N HIS A 79 10.78 0.83 -10.27
CA HIS A 79 10.26 -0.30 -9.49
C HIS A 79 8.77 -0.17 -9.15
N VAL A 80 8.04 -1.30 -9.14
CA VAL A 80 6.58 -1.36 -8.84
C VAL A 80 6.22 -0.75 -7.47
N SER A 81 7.16 -0.77 -6.52
CA SER A 81 7.02 -0.15 -5.20
C SER A 81 7.26 1.37 -5.19
N GLU A 82 7.61 1.96 -6.34
CA GLU A 82 7.92 3.39 -6.51
C GLU A 82 6.95 4.08 -7.49
N GLN A 83 6.01 3.34 -8.10
CA GLN A 83 5.12 3.88 -9.13
C GLN A 83 4.03 4.82 -8.61
N GLY A 84 3.92 5.01 -7.28
CA GLY A 84 2.81 5.75 -6.70
C GLY A 84 1.46 5.07 -6.96
N GLY A 85 0.41 5.50 -6.28
CA GLY A 85 -0.95 4.96 -6.46
C GLY A 85 -1.55 4.28 -5.23
N LEU A 86 -0.94 4.46 -4.06
CA LEU A 86 -1.66 4.29 -2.80
C LEU A 86 -2.66 5.43 -2.64
N ASP A 87 -3.80 5.14 -2.03
CA ASP A 87 -4.77 6.16 -1.64
C ASP A 87 -4.35 6.75 -0.28
N TRP A 88 -4.24 8.08 -0.19
CA TRP A 88 -3.81 8.79 1.01
C TRP A 88 -4.90 9.75 1.49
N ASP A 89 -5.00 9.92 2.81
CA ASP A 89 -5.99 10.80 3.43
C ASP A 89 -5.52 12.27 3.43
N PHE A 90 -4.20 12.47 3.55
CA PHE A 90 -3.55 13.78 3.54
C PHE A 90 -2.24 13.73 2.73
N SER A 91 -1.82 14.89 2.22
CA SER A 91 -0.50 15.06 1.59
C SER A 91 0.22 16.25 2.22
N ILE A 92 1.49 16.07 2.51
CA ILE A 92 2.39 17.09 3.04
C ILE A 92 3.48 17.34 2.00
N ILE A 93 3.55 18.58 1.52
CA ILE A 93 4.63 19.00 0.64
C ILE A 93 5.84 19.39 1.50
N ASN A 94 6.96 18.70 1.33
CA ASN A 94 8.23 19.08 1.92
C ASN A 94 8.91 20.15 1.04
N PRO A 95 8.96 21.43 1.45
CA PRO A 95 9.49 22.52 0.63
C PRO A 95 11.02 22.51 0.49
N MET A 96 11.72 21.63 1.21
CA MET A 96 13.18 21.56 1.20
C MET A 96 13.67 21.07 -0.18
N GLY A 97 14.26 22.00 -0.95
CA GLY A 97 15.02 21.66 -2.15
C GLY A 97 16.36 20.98 -1.81
N PRO A 98 17.03 20.35 -2.79
CA PRO A 98 18.25 19.55 -2.58
C PRO A 98 19.50 20.33 -2.09
N SER A 99 19.39 21.62 -1.78
CA SER A 99 20.52 22.51 -1.45
C SER A 99 21.04 22.42 0.00
N PHE A 100 20.63 21.42 0.79
CA PHE A 100 21.07 21.27 2.18
C PHE A 100 22.24 20.29 2.39
N PHE A 101 22.67 19.59 1.34
CA PHE A 101 23.92 18.83 1.33
C PHE A 101 24.94 19.59 0.47
N GLY A 102 25.41 20.72 1.01
CA GLY A 102 26.61 21.41 0.52
C GLY A 102 27.88 20.81 1.13
#